data_AF-A0A0P1I469-F1
#
_entry.id   AF-A0A0P1I469-F1
#
_cell.length_a   1.000
_cell.length_b   1.000
_cell.length_c   1.000
_cell.angle_alpha   90.00
_cell.angle_beta   90.00
_cell.angle_gamma   90.00
#
_symmetry.space_group_name_H-M   'P 1'
#
loop_
_entity.id
_entity.type
_entity.pdbx_description
1 polymer ?
#
loop_
_entity_poly.entity_id
_entity_poly.type
_entity_poly.pdbx_seq_one_letter_code
_entity_poly.pdbx_strand_id
1 'polypeptide(L)'
;MQTITDIAVGDSNFSILVSALQYVDTQLPGSNLVTTLADETGSFTVFAPTNAAFGQLASGLGFEGDPANADAVTGFIVGALPAETIRDVLLYHVAAGSLDAAAIASAGTVNPLGGGSIAFDNPTLVDAEPDLIDPSLIATDISADNGTIHVIDRVLLPSDLAGNDAPSIVEIVAASGEAGSFDDNGGDFDILHAAVDAAGLGTALADTNADLTVFAPNDDAFLSLAQTLGNEAMDEAGATDVILRALSLFSGGSDPLPLLSQVLLYHVAGESLQASQVLSSDMITTLQSGILSVDGASLGDADPDLQDPNIIATDIQANNGVVHVIDGVLIPADLLGSDGSNDVDLVFGGDEDNALNLGEDNDLADLGNGNNTLLAGAGNDVGVTGDGDDLLLGREGMDTLRSGDGSDTIAGGDEDDMIYAGATDADVRDVIYAGSGNDFVDAGAGNDLVYGEAGHDTLNGGAGSDQLVGQAGNDFLSGGALSDAIFGGAGEDFIHGAWGYDRLNGGDGADRFYHTAHADHATDWIQDFSHAEGDYLQFQLSGVTADDFVLHFNDAVSMSGQTAGDDTVQEAFVDYNGHILFALVDGAGNDSIMVRTMDGMFDLMA
;
A
#
# COMPACT_ATOMS: atom_id res chain seq x y z
N MET A 1 40.76 -10.16 -50.58
CA MET A 1 41.56 -9.12 -49.97
C MET A 1 40.76 -7.85 -50.13
N GLN A 2 39.94 -7.60 -49.10
CA GLN A 2 39.05 -6.46 -48.97
C GLN A 2 39.45 -5.78 -47.67
N THR A 3 39.68 -4.47 -47.73
CA THR A 3 39.88 -3.63 -46.54
C THR A 3 38.54 -3.43 -45.83
N ILE A 4 38.57 -2.90 -44.60
CA ILE A 4 37.36 -2.55 -43.84
C ILE A 4 36.43 -1.65 -44.67
N THR A 5 36.98 -0.65 -45.35
CA THR A 5 36.21 0.26 -46.21
C THR A 5 35.59 -0.47 -47.40
N ASP A 6 36.28 -1.44 -48.01
CA ASP A 6 35.73 -2.23 -49.13
C ASP A 6 34.54 -3.10 -48.69
N ILE A 7 34.60 -3.65 -47.47
CA ILE A 7 33.50 -4.43 -46.88
C ILE A 7 32.31 -3.52 -46.60
N ALA A 8 32.53 -2.38 -45.93
CA ALA A 8 31.47 -1.44 -45.60
C ALA A 8 30.76 -0.87 -46.85
N VAL A 9 31.50 -0.55 -47.91
CA VAL A 9 30.93 -0.06 -49.19
C VAL A 9 30.20 -1.18 -49.94
N GLY A 10 30.60 -2.43 -49.77
CA GLY A 10 30.00 -3.60 -50.43
C GLY A 10 28.68 -4.06 -49.80
N ASP A 11 28.37 -3.60 -48.59
CA ASP A 11 27.17 -4.01 -47.84
C ASP A 11 26.16 -2.85 -47.74
N SER A 12 24.94 -3.10 -48.22
CA SER A 12 23.86 -2.12 -48.15
C SER A 12 23.46 -1.75 -46.72
N ASN A 13 23.78 -2.58 -45.73
CA ASN A 13 23.45 -2.33 -44.33
C ASN A 13 24.36 -1.30 -43.66
N PHE A 14 25.43 -0.86 -44.32
CA PHE A 14 26.35 0.16 -43.81
C PHE A 14 26.33 1.46 -44.64
N SER A 15 25.31 1.66 -45.47
CA SER A 15 25.22 2.84 -46.34
C SER A 15 25.21 4.16 -45.56
N ILE A 16 24.59 4.19 -44.38
CA ILE A 16 24.59 5.38 -43.50
C ILE A 16 25.98 5.61 -42.91
N LEU A 17 26.63 4.56 -42.41
CA LEU A 17 28.01 4.60 -41.89
C LEU A 17 28.99 5.14 -42.94
N VAL A 18 28.93 4.62 -44.16
CA VAL A 18 29.77 5.06 -45.29
C VAL A 18 29.52 6.53 -45.63
N SER A 19 28.25 6.95 -45.64
CA SER A 19 27.87 8.34 -45.91
C SER A 19 28.36 9.30 -44.83
N ALA A 20 28.27 8.89 -43.55
CA ALA A 20 28.78 9.67 -42.42
C ALA A 20 30.31 9.85 -42.49
N LEU A 21 31.06 8.79 -42.81
CA LEU A 21 32.51 8.87 -43.03
C LEU A 21 32.89 9.86 -44.14
N GLN A 22 32.19 9.80 -45.28
CA GLN A 22 32.41 10.71 -46.41
C GLN A 22 32.03 12.16 -46.09
N TYR A 23 30.95 12.35 -45.32
CA TYR A 23 30.50 13.66 -44.87
C TYR A 23 31.55 14.34 -43.99
N VAL A 24 32.07 13.61 -42.99
CA VAL A 24 33.11 14.13 -42.09
C VAL A 24 34.36 14.52 -42.86
N ASP A 25 34.85 13.67 -43.77
CA ASP A 25 36.02 13.98 -44.61
C ASP A 25 35.81 15.20 -45.53
N THR A 26 34.56 15.47 -45.90
CA THR A 26 34.20 16.64 -46.71
C THR A 26 34.12 17.92 -45.87
N GLN A 27 33.56 17.86 -44.67
CA GLN A 27 33.33 19.03 -43.81
C GLN A 27 34.54 19.40 -42.95
N LEU A 28 35.41 18.45 -42.61
CA LEU A 28 36.60 18.64 -41.78
C LEU A 28 37.87 18.32 -42.58
N PRO A 29 38.44 19.31 -43.31
CA PRO A 29 39.65 19.10 -44.08
C PRO A 29 40.81 18.59 -43.22
N GLY A 30 41.23 17.35 -43.46
CA GLY A 30 42.34 16.70 -42.74
C GLY A 30 41.96 15.55 -41.82
N SER A 31 40.67 15.22 -41.63
CA SER A 31 40.24 14.04 -40.89
C SER A 31 40.71 12.74 -41.54
N ASN A 32 40.60 12.63 -42.88
CA ASN A 32 41.10 11.51 -43.68
C ASN A 32 40.64 10.12 -43.18
N LEU A 33 39.44 10.00 -42.60
CA LEU A 33 38.91 8.79 -41.98
C LEU A 33 38.76 7.67 -43.00
N VAL A 34 38.18 7.97 -44.17
CA VAL A 34 37.97 6.98 -45.24
C VAL A 34 39.30 6.41 -45.71
N THR A 35 40.29 7.27 -45.92
CA THR A 35 41.63 6.84 -46.35
C THR A 35 42.40 6.11 -45.26
N THR A 36 42.16 6.42 -43.98
CA THR A 36 42.82 5.75 -42.85
C THR A 36 42.29 4.32 -42.69
N LEU A 37 40.97 4.14 -42.78
CA LEU A 37 40.33 2.82 -42.72
C LEU A 37 40.51 1.98 -43.98
N ALA A 38 40.98 2.59 -45.08
CA ALA A 38 41.36 1.90 -46.32
C ALA A 38 42.85 1.55 -46.41
N ASP A 39 43.69 1.94 -45.44
CA ASP A 39 45.12 1.62 -45.45
C ASP A 39 45.32 0.11 -45.19
N GLU A 40 45.83 -0.60 -46.20
CA GLU A 40 46.14 -2.05 -46.14
C GLU A 40 47.20 -2.40 -45.09
N THR A 41 48.01 -1.42 -44.66
CA THR A 41 49.03 -1.62 -43.62
C THR A 41 48.50 -1.35 -42.20
N GLY A 42 47.27 -0.87 -42.09
CA GLY A 42 46.58 -0.63 -40.83
C GLY A 42 46.22 -1.93 -40.10
N SER A 43 45.91 -1.80 -38.82
CA SER A 43 45.36 -2.88 -38.01
C SER A 43 44.33 -2.28 -37.06
N PHE A 44 43.06 -2.52 -37.35
CA PHE A 44 41.93 -1.91 -36.63
C PHE A 44 40.88 -2.95 -36.23
N THR A 45 40.11 -2.62 -35.20
CA THR A 45 38.88 -3.30 -34.85
C THR A 45 37.77 -2.28 -34.98
N VAL A 46 36.74 -2.59 -35.77
CA VAL A 46 35.61 -1.68 -36.02
C VAL A 46 34.34 -2.31 -35.52
N PHE A 47 33.68 -1.63 -34.60
CA PHE A 47 32.29 -1.90 -34.24
C PHE A 47 31.41 -1.18 -35.26
N ALA A 48 30.84 -1.90 -36.22
CA ALA A 48 30.11 -1.32 -37.34
C ALA A 48 28.60 -1.27 -37.05
N PRO A 49 28.03 -0.08 -36.78
CA PRO A 49 26.59 0.08 -36.60
C PRO A 49 25.86 -0.11 -37.92
N THR A 50 24.76 -0.84 -37.86
CA THR A 50 23.88 -1.05 -39.02
C THR A 50 23.09 0.22 -39.39
N ASN A 51 22.42 0.21 -40.53
CA ASN A 51 21.49 1.28 -40.88
C ASN A 51 20.34 1.39 -39.86
N ALA A 52 19.87 0.26 -39.31
CA ALA A 52 18.85 0.24 -38.28
C ALA A 52 19.34 0.91 -36.98
N ALA A 53 20.61 0.70 -36.61
CA ALA A 53 21.24 1.35 -35.47
C ALA A 53 21.20 2.89 -35.59
N PHE A 54 21.53 3.42 -36.76
CA PHE A 54 21.43 4.86 -37.02
C PHE A 54 19.99 5.36 -37.09
N GLY A 55 19.05 4.53 -37.56
CA GLY A 55 17.62 4.82 -37.52
C GLY A 55 17.14 5.03 -36.08
N GLN A 56 17.55 4.16 -35.16
CA GLN A 56 17.25 4.27 -33.72
C GLN A 56 17.86 5.55 -33.11
N LEU A 57 19.13 5.85 -33.39
CA LEU A 57 19.76 7.10 -32.94
C LEU A 57 19.02 8.33 -33.47
N ALA A 58 18.59 8.32 -34.74
CA ALA A 58 17.85 9.43 -35.31
C ALA A 58 16.50 9.62 -34.62
N SER A 59 15.77 8.54 -34.34
CA SER A 59 14.52 8.59 -33.59
C SER A 59 14.73 9.16 -32.18
N GLY A 60 15.79 8.74 -31.47
CA GLY A 60 16.16 9.29 -30.15
C GLY A 60 16.42 10.79 -30.18
N LEU A 61 17.07 11.28 -31.24
CA LEU A 61 17.30 12.71 -31.48
C LEU A 61 16.05 13.49 -32.00
N GLY A 62 14.87 12.87 -32.04
CA GLY A 62 13.61 13.52 -32.44
C GLY A 62 13.28 13.48 -33.94
N PHE A 63 13.76 12.47 -34.68
CA PHE A 63 13.41 12.29 -36.09
C PHE A 63 11.98 11.75 -36.27
N GLU A 64 11.08 12.53 -36.87
CA GLU A 64 9.69 12.15 -37.15
C GLU A 64 9.48 11.38 -38.49
N GLY A 65 10.56 11.09 -39.23
CA GLY A 65 10.49 10.40 -40.53
C GLY A 65 10.57 8.87 -40.41
N ASP A 66 10.59 8.16 -41.54
CA ASP A 66 10.77 6.70 -41.57
C ASP A 66 12.22 6.31 -41.20
N PRO A 67 12.46 5.67 -40.04
CA PRO A 67 13.81 5.32 -39.58
C PRO A 67 14.46 4.21 -40.42
N ALA A 68 13.70 3.49 -41.26
CA ALA A 68 14.25 2.51 -42.20
C ALA A 68 14.79 3.16 -43.49
N ASN A 69 14.49 4.44 -43.73
CA ASN A 69 14.93 5.16 -44.92
C ASN A 69 16.33 5.76 -44.72
N ALA A 70 17.35 5.04 -45.17
CA ALA A 70 18.75 5.41 -45.00
C ALA A 70 19.11 6.82 -45.51
N ASP A 71 18.53 7.28 -46.62
CA ASP A 71 18.80 8.63 -47.15
C ASP A 71 18.21 9.71 -46.24
N ALA A 72 17.00 9.48 -45.72
CA ALA A 72 16.32 10.42 -44.83
C ALA A 72 17.02 10.50 -43.47
N VAL A 73 17.38 9.35 -42.89
CA VAL A 73 18.14 9.26 -41.64
C VAL A 73 19.51 9.92 -41.78
N THR A 74 20.25 9.64 -42.87
CA THR A 74 21.54 10.29 -43.13
C THR A 74 21.38 11.81 -43.19
N GLY A 75 20.39 12.29 -43.94
CA GLY A 75 20.12 13.73 -44.07
C GLY A 75 19.76 14.40 -42.75
N PHE A 76 19.03 13.71 -41.87
CA PHE A 76 18.71 14.18 -40.54
C PHE A 76 19.96 14.23 -39.64
N ILE A 77 20.71 13.12 -39.51
CA ILE A 77 21.87 13.03 -38.60
C ILE A 77 22.92 14.11 -38.93
N VAL A 78 23.27 14.28 -40.21
CA VAL A 78 24.27 15.28 -40.63
C VAL A 78 23.78 16.73 -40.48
N GLY A 79 22.47 16.93 -40.38
CA GLY A 79 21.84 18.23 -40.11
C GLY A 79 21.62 18.52 -38.63
N ALA A 80 21.40 17.48 -37.82
CA ALA A 80 21.13 17.55 -36.39
C ALA A 80 22.43 17.67 -35.56
N LEU A 81 23.50 16.97 -35.97
CA LEU A 81 24.76 16.93 -35.23
C LEU A 81 25.88 17.71 -35.95
N PRO A 82 26.76 18.41 -35.20
CA PRO A 82 27.99 18.99 -35.74
C PRO A 82 28.90 17.92 -36.36
N ALA A 83 29.67 18.30 -37.39
CA ALA A 83 30.60 17.38 -38.05
C ALA A 83 31.69 16.86 -37.09
N GLU A 84 32.09 17.65 -36.10
CA GLU A 84 33.01 17.25 -35.04
C GLU A 84 32.42 16.16 -34.15
N THR A 85 31.15 16.28 -33.76
CA THR A 85 30.44 15.25 -32.97
C THR A 85 30.33 13.95 -33.76
N ILE A 86 29.96 14.01 -35.04
CA ILE A 86 29.88 12.81 -35.90
C ILE A 86 31.27 12.17 -36.05
N ARG A 87 32.34 12.96 -36.21
CA ARG A 87 33.71 12.44 -36.23
C ARG A 87 34.05 11.70 -34.94
N ASP A 88 33.72 12.26 -33.79
CA ASP A 88 34.07 11.70 -32.49
C ASP A 88 33.29 10.40 -32.25
N VAL A 89 32.00 10.35 -32.60
CA VAL A 89 31.20 9.11 -32.63
C VAL A 89 31.84 8.07 -33.55
N LEU A 90 32.20 8.41 -34.79
CA LEU A 90 32.81 7.46 -35.73
C LEU A 90 34.17 6.94 -35.23
N LEU A 91 34.98 7.77 -34.58
CA LEU A 91 36.25 7.35 -33.99
C LEU A 91 36.07 6.48 -32.74
N TYR A 92 34.95 6.65 -32.02
CA TYR A 92 34.59 5.82 -30.87
C TYR A 92 34.25 4.37 -31.26
N HIS A 93 33.87 4.15 -32.52
CA HIS A 93 33.63 2.81 -33.06
C HIS A 93 34.91 2.09 -33.54
N VAL A 94 36.07 2.74 -33.51
CA VAL A 94 37.32 2.20 -34.06
C VAL A 94 38.35 2.05 -32.94
N ALA A 95 38.94 0.87 -32.80
CA ALA A 95 40.04 0.61 -31.88
C ALA A 95 41.30 0.14 -32.63
N ALA A 96 42.47 0.31 -32.01
CA ALA A 96 43.74 -0.13 -32.56
C ALA A 96 43.96 -1.63 -32.38
N GLY A 97 44.54 -2.28 -33.39
CA GLY A 97 44.76 -3.73 -33.43
C GLY A 97 43.56 -4.49 -33.98
N SER A 98 43.78 -5.72 -34.44
CA SER A 98 42.74 -6.65 -34.88
C SER A 98 42.41 -7.58 -33.72
N LEU A 99 41.27 -7.34 -33.07
CA LEU A 99 40.77 -8.09 -31.93
C LEU A 99 39.56 -8.91 -32.38
N ASP A 100 39.62 -10.22 -32.15
CA ASP A 100 38.46 -11.10 -32.31
C ASP A 100 37.55 -11.02 -31.05
N ALA A 101 36.34 -11.56 -31.13
CA ALA A 101 35.37 -11.51 -30.04
C ALA A 101 35.90 -12.17 -28.76
N ALA A 102 36.70 -13.22 -28.89
CA ALA A 102 37.34 -13.88 -27.75
C ALA A 102 38.40 -13.00 -27.09
N ALA A 103 39.19 -12.26 -27.87
CA ALA A 103 40.18 -11.32 -27.38
C ALA A 103 39.51 -10.14 -26.66
N ILE A 104 38.44 -9.59 -27.23
CA ILE A 104 37.62 -8.53 -26.62
C ILE A 104 37.05 -9.00 -25.29
N ALA A 105 36.43 -10.18 -25.27
CA ALA A 105 35.88 -10.78 -24.06
C ALA A 105 36.94 -11.02 -22.97
N SER A 106 38.17 -11.42 -23.36
CA SER A 106 39.25 -11.60 -22.39
C SER A 106 39.84 -10.29 -21.86
N ALA A 107 39.79 -9.22 -22.68
CA ALA A 107 40.31 -7.91 -22.33
C ALA A 107 39.36 -7.16 -21.37
N GLY A 108 38.06 -7.44 -21.45
CA GLY A 108 37.00 -6.82 -20.64
C GLY A 108 36.69 -5.38 -21.01
N THR A 109 37.68 -4.62 -21.53
CA THR A 109 37.51 -3.25 -22.03
C THR A 109 38.33 -3.03 -23.30
N VAL A 110 37.81 -2.20 -24.20
CA VAL A 110 38.47 -1.76 -25.44
C VAL A 110 38.56 -0.24 -25.42
N ASN A 111 39.73 0.31 -25.76
CA ASN A 111 39.94 1.76 -25.82
C ASN A 111 39.83 2.26 -27.27
N PRO A 112 38.78 3.00 -27.64
CA PRO A 112 38.62 3.54 -28.98
C PRO A 112 39.62 4.64 -29.32
N LEU A 113 39.79 4.90 -30.62
CA LEU A 113 40.56 6.02 -31.14
C LEU A 113 39.91 7.38 -30.81
N GLY A 114 38.58 7.38 -30.59
CA GLY A 114 37.81 8.55 -30.14
C GLY A 114 38.05 8.94 -28.68
N GLY A 115 38.81 8.15 -27.92
CA GLY A 115 38.93 8.28 -26.46
C GLY A 115 37.89 7.44 -25.73
N GLY A 116 37.89 7.48 -24.39
CA GLY A 116 37.00 6.66 -23.56
C GLY A 116 37.36 5.16 -23.55
N SER A 117 36.42 4.34 -23.08
CA SER A 117 36.54 2.90 -23.01
C SER A 117 35.17 2.26 -23.20
N ILE A 118 35.11 1.22 -24.02
CA ILE A 118 33.93 0.37 -24.19
C ILE A 118 34.14 -0.88 -23.32
N ALA A 119 33.23 -1.16 -22.39
CA ALA A 119 33.27 -2.39 -21.61
C ALA A 119 32.51 -3.51 -22.34
N PHE A 120 32.91 -4.76 -22.08
CA PHE A 120 32.32 -5.92 -22.73
C PHE A 120 31.56 -6.77 -21.72
N ASP A 121 30.24 -6.88 -21.89
CA ASP A 121 29.36 -7.73 -21.09
C ASP A 121 28.56 -8.67 -22.00
N ASN A 122 29.27 -9.66 -22.55
CA ASN A 122 28.83 -10.51 -23.65
C ASN A 122 27.33 -10.90 -23.64
N PRO A 123 26.53 -10.56 -24.68
CA PRO A 123 26.92 -9.98 -25.97
C PRO A 123 26.87 -8.44 -26.04
N THR A 124 26.61 -7.74 -24.93
CA THR A 124 26.45 -6.28 -24.91
C THR A 124 27.80 -5.55 -24.79
N LEU A 125 27.80 -4.31 -25.26
CA LEU A 125 28.89 -3.35 -25.20
C LEU A 125 28.40 -2.16 -24.38
N VAL A 126 29.09 -1.85 -23.29
CA VAL A 126 28.76 -0.68 -22.47
C VAL A 126 29.58 0.50 -22.96
N ASP A 127 28.90 1.58 -23.35
CA ASP A 127 29.55 2.81 -23.81
C ASP A 127 29.52 3.94 -22.75
N ALA A 128 29.55 5.19 -23.21
CA ALA A 128 29.56 6.37 -22.34
C ALA A 128 28.21 7.11 -22.33
N GLU A 129 27.18 6.54 -22.96
CA GLU A 129 25.78 6.98 -22.89
C GLU A 129 25.04 6.11 -21.86
N PRO A 130 24.84 6.60 -20.63
CA PRO A 130 24.17 5.82 -19.58
C PRO A 130 22.66 5.70 -19.80
N ASP A 131 22.06 6.59 -20.60
CA ASP A 131 20.60 6.73 -20.67
C ASP A 131 19.95 5.79 -21.71
N LEU A 132 20.74 5.10 -22.53
CA LEU A 132 20.25 4.27 -23.62
C LEU A 132 20.67 2.81 -23.51
N ILE A 133 19.92 1.93 -24.19
CA ILE A 133 20.23 0.50 -24.27
C ILE A 133 21.63 0.32 -24.88
N ASP A 134 22.46 -0.41 -24.14
CA ASP A 134 23.80 -0.83 -24.56
C ASP A 134 23.78 -1.56 -25.91
N PRO A 135 24.67 -1.20 -26.86
CA PRO A 135 24.77 -1.90 -28.13
C PRO A 135 25.14 -3.38 -27.98
N SER A 136 24.51 -4.25 -28.76
CA SER A 136 24.81 -5.69 -28.79
C SER A 136 25.56 -6.10 -30.06
N LEU A 137 26.45 -7.07 -29.90
CA LEU A 137 27.12 -7.73 -31.03
C LEU A 137 26.15 -8.66 -31.78
N ILE A 138 25.79 -8.30 -33.02
CA ILE A 138 24.90 -9.12 -33.86
C ILE A 138 25.65 -9.99 -34.88
N ALA A 139 26.88 -9.63 -35.24
CA ALA A 139 27.78 -10.49 -36.01
C ALA A 139 29.23 -10.19 -35.64
N THR A 140 30.03 -11.21 -35.37
CA THR A 140 31.41 -11.03 -34.90
C THR A 140 32.44 -11.58 -35.88
N ASP A 141 33.68 -11.15 -35.71
CA ASP A 141 34.87 -11.74 -36.35
C ASP A 141 34.88 -11.69 -37.89
N ILE A 142 34.29 -10.64 -38.47
CA ILE A 142 34.36 -10.41 -39.92
C ILE A 142 35.78 -9.94 -40.26
N SER A 143 36.55 -10.82 -40.88
CA SER A 143 37.96 -10.56 -41.21
C SER A 143 38.11 -9.63 -42.42
N ALA A 144 38.90 -8.58 -42.25
CA ALA A 144 39.39 -7.68 -43.29
C ALA A 144 40.93 -7.75 -43.37
N ASP A 145 41.53 -7.31 -44.48
CA ASP A 145 42.99 -7.38 -44.61
C ASP A 145 43.73 -6.46 -43.62
N ASN A 146 43.06 -5.38 -43.21
CA ASN A 146 43.59 -4.38 -42.29
C ASN A 146 42.87 -4.39 -40.93
N GLY A 147 42.18 -5.49 -40.57
CA GLY A 147 41.52 -5.57 -39.27
C GLY A 147 40.38 -6.57 -39.13
N THR A 148 39.55 -6.33 -38.10
CA THR A 148 38.33 -7.09 -37.80
C THR A 148 37.13 -6.16 -37.72
N ILE A 149 35.97 -6.61 -38.19
CA ILE A 149 34.70 -5.91 -38.04
C ILE A 149 33.78 -6.76 -37.14
N HIS A 150 33.15 -6.09 -36.18
CA HIS A 150 32.05 -6.62 -35.37
C HIS A 150 30.84 -5.75 -35.62
N VAL A 151 29.72 -6.34 -36.04
CA VAL A 151 28.49 -5.60 -36.35
C VAL A 151 27.69 -5.41 -35.08
N ILE A 152 27.21 -4.20 -34.85
CA ILE A 152 26.41 -3.81 -33.70
C ILE A 152 25.02 -3.31 -34.12
N ASP A 153 24.02 -3.52 -33.28
CA ASP A 153 22.64 -3.13 -33.52
C ASP A 153 22.30 -1.70 -33.11
N ARG A 154 23.17 -1.04 -32.32
CA ARG A 154 23.06 0.37 -31.89
C ARG A 154 24.35 1.14 -32.13
N VAL A 155 24.27 2.47 -32.14
CA VAL A 155 25.43 3.35 -32.33
C VAL A 155 26.10 3.56 -30.98
N LEU A 156 27.39 3.29 -30.88
CA LEU A 156 28.18 3.59 -29.68
C LEU A 156 28.40 5.10 -29.55
N LEU A 157 28.11 5.65 -28.38
CA LEU A 157 28.23 7.07 -28.11
C LEU A 157 29.42 7.37 -27.17
N PRO A 158 30.31 8.31 -27.53
CA PRO A 158 31.50 8.66 -26.73
C PRO A 158 31.19 9.50 -25.50
N SER A 159 29.97 10.04 -25.42
CA SER A 159 29.40 10.82 -24.33
C SER A 159 27.91 10.94 -24.57
N ASP A 160 27.16 11.19 -23.50
CA ASP A 160 25.78 11.66 -23.56
C ASP A 160 25.59 12.79 -24.59
N LEU A 161 24.70 12.56 -25.56
CA LEU A 161 24.33 13.50 -26.61
C LEU A 161 23.08 14.28 -26.20
N ALA A 162 23.25 15.56 -25.88
CA ALA A 162 22.15 16.44 -25.50
C ALA A 162 20.89 16.31 -26.39
N GLY A 163 19.78 15.90 -25.77
CA GLY A 163 18.50 15.70 -26.43
C GLY A 163 18.28 14.27 -26.96
N ASN A 164 19.16 13.34 -26.58
CA ASN A 164 19.04 11.90 -26.76
C ASN A 164 18.85 11.17 -25.42
N ASP A 165 18.58 11.93 -24.36
CA ASP A 165 18.40 11.49 -22.99
C ASP A 165 17.08 10.71 -22.89
N ALA A 166 17.10 9.57 -22.19
CA ALA A 166 15.87 8.85 -21.88
C ALA A 166 15.01 9.66 -20.88
N PRO A 167 13.67 9.55 -20.96
CA PRO A 167 12.81 10.08 -19.91
C PRO A 167 13.14 9.44 -18.56
N SER A 168 12.84 10.10 -17.45
CA SER A 168 12.88 9.45 -16.13
C SER A 168 11.78 8.40 -16.00
N ILE A 169 11.91 7.48 -15.04
CA ILE A 169 10.89 6.45 -14.75
C ILE A 169 9.49 7.07 -14.56
N VAL A 170 9.41 8.17 -13.81
CA VAL A 170 8.12 8.86 -13.57
C VAL A 170 7.57 9.47 -14.85
N GLU A 171 8.41 9.99 -15.73
CA GLU A 171 7.97 10.52 -17.01
C GLU A 171 7.49 9.41 -17.95
N ILE A 172 8.06 8.19 -17.87
CA ILE A 172 7.55 7.02 -18.60
C ILE A 172 6.14 6.66 -18.11
N VAL A 173 5.97 6.56 -16.79
CA VAL A 173 4.68 6.23 -16.16
C VAL A 173 3.64 7.32 -16.41
N ALA A 174 4.03 8.60 -16.43
CA ALA A 174 3.11 9.71 -16.66
C ALA A 174 2.79 9.97 -18.15
N ALA A 175 3.62 9.50 -19.08
CA ALA A 175 3.45 9.75 -20.52
C ALA A 175 2.58 8.72 -21.23
N SER A 176 2.15 7.66 -20.54
CA SER A 176 1.36 6.58 -21.12
C SER A 176 -0.12 6.93 -21.34
N GLY A 177 -0.67 7.90 -20.60
CA GLY A 177 -2.06 8.38 -20.71
C GLY A 177 -2.21 9.92 -20.84
N GLU A 178 -3.44 10.42 -21.03
CA GLU A 178 -3.71 11.87 -20.94
C GLU A 178 -3.63 12.32 -19.47
N ALA A 179 -2.60 13.12 -19.13
CA ALA A 179 -2.34 13.60 -17.77
C ALA A 179 -3.62 14.03 -17.01
N GLY A 180 -4.03 13.21 -16.03
CA GLY A 180 -5.16 13.46 -15.15
C GLY A 180 -6.53 12.96 -15.64
N SER A 181 -6.59 12.06 -16.63
CA SER A 181 -7.82 11.34 -16.96
C SER A 181 -7.56 9.86 -17.17
N PHE A 182 -8.29 9.03 -16.41
CA PHE A 182 -8.53 7.64 -16.76
C PHE A 182 -9.16 7.55 -18.15
N ASP A 183 -8.52 6.89 -19.09
CA ASP A 183 -8.94 6.86 -20.50
C ASP A 183 -9.37 5.47 -21.02
N ASP A 184 -9.37 4.46 -20.12
CA ASP A 184 -9.81 3.08 -20.30
C ASP A 184 -9.05 2.34 -21.44
N ASN A 185 -7.79 2.70 -21.72
CA ASN A 185 -7.02 2.09 -22.80
C ASN A 185 -6.20 0.86 -22.38
N GLY A 186 -6.07 0.58 -21.07
CA GLY A 186 -5.62 -0.67 -20.45
C GLY A 186 -4.14 -1.02 -20.63
N GLY A 187 -3.49 -0.43 -21.63
CA GLY A 187 -2.08 -0.66 -21.98
C GLY A 187 -1.12 0.38 -21.37
N ASP A 188 -1.65 1.37 -20.69
CA ASP A 188 -0.95 2.45 -20.02
C ASP A 188 -0.85 2.23 -18.50
N PHE A 189 -0.50 3.29 -17.78
CA PHE A 189 -0.07 3.28 -16.39
C PHE A 189 -0.82 4.34 -15.56
N ASP A 190 -2.06 4.67 -15.93
CA ASP A 190 -2.81 5.75 -15.27
C ASP A 190 -3.11 5.40 -13.80
N ILE A 191 -3.47 4.14 -13.50
CA ILE A 191 -3.68 3.65 -12.13
C ILE A 191 -2.35 3.65 -11.38
N LEU A 192 -1.27 3.17 -12.01
CA LEU A 192 0.06 3.17 -11.39
C LEU A 192 0.53 4.60 -11.09
N HIS A 193 0.32 5.54 -12.00
CA HIS A 193 0.68 6.94 -11.84
C HIS A 193 -0.08 7.56 -10.67
N ALA A 194 -1.40 7.35 -10.60
CA ALA A 194 -2.24 7.82 -9.51
C ALA A 194 -1.80 7.23 -8.15
N ALA A 195 -1.46 5.94 -8.12
CA ALA A 195 -0.97 5.26 -6.92
C ALA A 195 0.38 5.83 -6.44
N VAL A 196 1.33 6.03 -7.36
CA VAL A 196 2.65 6.63 -7.07
C VAL A 196 2.52 8.05 -6.53
N ASP A 197 1.61 8.84 -7.09
CA ASP A 197 1.33 10.20 -6.63
C ASP A 197 0.65 10.21 -5.25
N ALA A 198 -0.33 9.35 -5.03
CA ALA A 198 -1.01 9.20 -3.74
C ALA A 198 -0.05 8.76 -2.62
N ALA A 199 0.84 7.81 -2.91
CA ALA A 199 1.89 7.35 -1.99
C ALA A 199 3.04 8.35 -1.79
N GLY A 200 3.11 9.42 -2.59
CA GLY A 200 4.18 10.41 -2.53
C GLY A 200 5.54 9.91 -3.02
N LEU A 201 5.57 8.87 -3.85
CA LEU A 201 6.79 8.23 -4.35
C LEU A 201 7.38 8.89 -5.61
N GLY A 202 6.63 9.79 -6.26
CA GLY A 202 7.06 10.44 -7.50
C GLY A 202 8.43 11.15 -7.42
N THR A 203 8.76 11.78 -6.28
CA THR A 203 10.09 12.42 -6.14
C THR A 203 11.25 11.43 -6.04
N ALA A 204 11.00 10.23 -5.47
CA ALA A 204 12.01 9.20 -5.34
C ALA A 204 12.25 8.49 -6.69
N LEU A 205 11.17 8.21 -7.43
CA LEU A 205 11.24 7.60 -8.75
C LEU A 205 11.73 8.57 -9.85
N ALA A 206 11.79 9.88 -9.57
CA ALA A 206 12.36 10.88 -10.47
C ALA A 206 13.82 11.28 -10.13
N ASP A 207 14.44 10.68 -9.10
CA ASP A 207 15.84 10.98 -8.75
C ASP A 207 16.77 10.45 -9.84
N THR A 208 17.44 11.36 -10.56
CA THR A 208 18.37 11.03 -11.65
C THR A 208 19.68 10.41 -11.18
N ASN A 209 19.91 10.34 -9.88
CA ASN A 209 21.07 9.63 -9.31
C ASN A 209 20.71 8.21 -8.84
N ALA A 210 19.42 7.85 -8.91
CA ALA A 210 18.99 6.50 -8.62
C ALA A 210 19.32 5.58 -9.80
N ASP A 211 19.47 4.30 -9.49
CA ASP A 211 19.72 3.25 -10.46
C ASP A 211 18.74 2.12 -10.12
N LEU A 212 17.55 2.16 -10.73
CA LEU A 212 16.41 1.36 -10.31
C LEU A 212 15.94 0.40 -11.43
N THR A 213 15.30 -0.69 -11.02
CA THR A 213 14.44 -1.47 -11.93
C THR A 213 13.02 -1.36 -11.41
N VAL A 214 12.07 -0.95 -12.26
CA VAL A 214 10.65 -0.94 -11.93
C VAL A 214 9.93 -1.99 -12.74
N PHE A 215 9.28 -2.92 -12.04
CA PHE A 215 8.29 -3.82 -12.62
C PHE A 215 6.94 -3.11 -12.62
N ALA A 216 6.60 -2.45 -13.73
CA ALA A 216 5.41 -1.60 -13.82
C ALA A 216 4.18 -2.41 -14.25
N PRO A 217 3.19 -2.65 -13.35
CA PRO A 217 1.90 -3.17 -13.75
C PRO A 217 1.17 -2.17 -14.64
N ASN A 218 0.61 -2.63 -15.74
CA ASN A 218 -0.27 -1.81 -16.59
C ASN A 218 -1.70 -1.74 -16.02
N ASP A 219 -2.56 -0.91 -16.61
CA ASP A 219 -3.91 -0.73 -16.11
C ASP A 219 -4.77 -2.01 -16.19
N ASP A 220 -4.57 -2.86 -17.22
CA ASP A 220 -5.16 -4.20 -17.27
C ASP A 220 -4.79 -5.08 -16.05
N ALA A 221 -3.56 -4.98 -15.54
CA ALA A 221 -3.12 -5.71 -14.35
C ALA A 221 -3.90 -5.28 -13.09
N PHE A 222 -4.07 -3.98 -12.89
CA PHE A 222 -4.85 -3.44 -11.78
C PHE A 222 -6.34 -3.73 -11.92
N LEU A 223 -6.88 -3.68 -13.14
CA LEU A 223 -8.26 -4.07 -13.43
C LEU A 223 -8.49 -5.55 -13.12
N SER A 224 -7.54 -6.42 -13.46
CA SER A 224 -7.62 -7.85 -13.12
C SER A 224 -7.53 -8.07 -11.61
N LEU A 225 -6.69 -7.33 -10.89
CA LEU A 225 -6.66 -7.36 -9.44
C LEU A 225 -8.04 -6.97 -8.89
N ALA A 226 -8.56 -5.80 -9.27
CA ALA A 226 -9.86 -5.32 -8.79
C ALA A 226 -11.02 -6.30 -9.08
N GLN A 227 -10.98 -7.02 -10.20
CA GLN A 227 -11.93 -8.11 -10.48
C GLN A 227 -11.80 -9.28 -9.51
N THR A 228 -10.58 -9.71 -9.22
CA THR A 228 -10.33 -10.75 -8.21
C THR A 228 -10.85 -10.30 -6.85
N LEU A 229 -10.72 -9.02 -6.52
CA LEU A 229 -11.27 -8.44 -5.29
C LEU A 229 -12.81 -8.28 -5.32
N GLY A 230 -13.50 -8.55 -6.44
CA GLY A 230 -14.97 -8.55 -6.52
C GLY A 230 -15.61 -7.34 -7.20
N ASN A 231 -14.86 -6.48 -7.89
CA ASN A 231 -15.44 -5.34 -8.61
C ASN A 231 -16.11 -5.76 -9.95
N GLU A 232 -17.41 -5.51 -10.09
CA GLU A 232 -18.18 -5.81 -11.30
C GLU A 232 -18.19 -4.67 -12.35
N ALA A 233 -17.90 -3.42 -11.96
CA ALA A 233 -18.01 -2.23 -12.80
C ALA A 233 -16.61 -1.71 -13.17
N MET A 234 -16.13 -2.07 -14.36
CA MET A 234 -14.75 -1.82 -14.75
C MET A 234 -14.55 -0.49 -15.48
N ASP A 235 -14.11 0.51 -14.72
CA ASP A 235 -13.29 1.61 -15.19
C ASP A 235 -12.07 1.75 -14.25
N GLU A 236 -11.03 2.46 -14.68
CA GLU A 236 -9.79 2.59 -13.90
C GLU A 236 -10.00 3.34 -12.57
N ALA A 237 -11.00 4.23 -12.52
CA ALA A 237 -11.38 4.96 -11.31
C ALA A 237 -11.96 4.00 -10.25
N GLY A 238 -12.88 3.12 -10.65
CA GLY A 238 -13.47 2.11 -9.79
C GLY A 238 -12.45 1.06 -9.35
N ALA A 239 -11.51 0.67 -10.22
CA ALA A 239 -10.42 -0.22 -9.85
C ALA A 239 -9.54 0.41 -8.75
N THR A 240 -9.19 1.68 -8.91
CA THR A 240 -8.41 2.43 -7.92
C THR A 240 -9.13 2.49 -6.56
N ASP A 241 -10.43 2.80 -6.56
CA ASP A 241 -11.23 2.89 -5.34
C ASP A 241 -11.29 1.55 -4.59
N VAL A 242 -11.55 0.46 -5.31
CA VAL A 242 -11.62 -0.89 -4.74
C VAL A 242 -10.30 -1.34 -4.15
N ILE A 243 -9.17 -1.08 -4.82
CA ILE A 243 -7.85 -1.42 -4.31
C ILE A 243 -7.53 -0.61 -3.05
N LEU A 244 -7.82 0.70 -3.04
CA LEU A 244 -7.63 1.53 -1.84
C LEU A 244 -8.54 1.11 -0.70
N ARG A 245 -9.77 0.69 -0.98
CA ARG A 245 -10.72 0.15 -0.01
C ARG A 245 -10.17 -1.14 0.60
N ALA A 246 -9.70 -2.08 -0.22
CA ALA A 246 -9.06 -3.31 0.25
C ALA A 246 -7.86 -3.01 1.16
N LEU A 247 -6.95 -2.14 0.73
CA LEU A 247 -5.79 -1.74 1.54
C LEU A 247 -6.18 -1.05 2.86
N SER A 248 -7.25 -0.26 2.86
CA SER A 248 -7.79 0.35 4.08
C SER A 248 -8.25 -0.74 5.04
N LEU A 249 -8.99 -1.73 4.54
CA LEU A 249 -9.49 -2.86 5.34
C LEU A 249 -8.34 -3.70 5.91
N PHE A 250 -7.32 -4.04 5.12
CA PHE A 250 -6.10 -4.72 5.62
C PHE A 250 -5.36 -3.93 6.69
N SER A 251 -5.49 -2.61 6.69
CA SER A 251 -4.91 -1.75 7.73
C SER A 251 -5.81 -1.60 8.95
N GLY A 252 -6.89 -2.38 9.06
CA GLY A 252 -7.90 -2.28 10.12
C GLY A 252 -8.78 -1.04 10.00
N GLY A 253 -8.99 -0.52 8.79
CA GLY A 253 -9.75 0.71 8.52
C GLY A 253 -8.94 2.01 8.68
N SER A 254 -7.60 1.91 8.73
CA SER A 254 -6.70 3.07 8.83
C SER A 254 -6.32 3.62 7.45
N ASP A 255 -5.43 4.62 7.40
CA ASP A 255 -4.96 5.21 6.15
C ASP A 255 -4.30 4.13 5.26
N PRO A 256 -4.78 3.90 4.02
CA PRO A 256 -4.23 2.86 3.13
C PRO A 256 -2.84 3.21 2.57
N LEU A 257 -2.42 4.48 2.62
CA LEU A 257 -1.20 4.96 1.96
C LEU A 257 0.11 4.27 2.42
N PRO A 258 0.31 3.91 3.70
CA PRO A 258 1.50 3.16 4.13
C PRO A 258 1.58 1.76 3.54
N LEU A 259 0.45 1.06 3.37
CA LEU A 259 0.42 -0.25 2.71
C LEU A 259 0.58 -0.11 1.20
N LEU A 260 -0.08 0.89 0.58
CA LEU A 260 0.10 1.20 -0.83
C LEU A 260 1.58 1.47 -1.15
N SER A 261 2.26 2.26 -0.32
CA SER A 261 3.69 2.54 -0.46
C SER A 261 4.54 1.27 -0.38
N GLN A 262 4.17 0.32 0.46
CA GLN A 262 4.87 -0.96 0.58
C GLN A 262 4.70 -1.82 -0.67
N VAL A 263 3.47 -1.95 -1.17
CA VAL A 263 3.15 -2.65 -2.43
C VAL A 263 3.94 -2.03 -3.58
N LEU A 264 3.92 -0.70 -3.73
CA LEU A 264 4.64 -0.01 -4.81
C LEU A 264 6.17 -0.20 -4.70
N LEU A 265 6.76 -0.16 -3.50
CA LEU A 265 8.19 -0.39 -3.32
C LEU A 265 8.60 -1.85 -3.51
N TYR A 266 7.67 -2.79 -3.41
CA TYR A 266 7.90 -4.20 -3.75
C TYR A 266 8.10 -4.40 -5.27
N HIS A 267 7.56 -3.49 -6.09
CA HIS A 267 7.78 -3.49 -7.55
C HIS A 267 9.13 -2.88 -7.97
N VAL A 268 9.94 -2.38 -7.03
CA VAL A 268 11.17 -1.64 -7.33
C VAL A 268 12.40 -2.37 -6.80
N ALA A 269 13.37 -2.67 -7.67
CA ALA A 269 14.70 -3.13 -7.28
C ALA A 269 15.69 -1.97 -7.22
N GLY A 270 16.66 -2.05 -6.30
CA GLY A 270 17.67 -1.02 -6.05
C GLY A 270 18.90 -1.04 -6.96
N GLU A 271 18.75 -1.61 -8.16
CA GLU A 271 19.76 -1.67 -9.22
C GLU A 271 19.07 -1.72 -10.59
N SER A 272 19.71 -1.23 -11.65
CA SER A 272 19.20 -1.36 -13.02
C SER A 272 19.56 -2.73 -13.60
N LEU A 273 18.52 -3.50 -13.93
CA LEU A 273 18.61 -4.85 -14.44
C LEU A 273 17.95 -4.90 -15.81
N GLN A 274 18.74 -5.17 -16.85
CA GLN A 274 18.22 -5.46 -18.18
C GLN A 274 17.53 -6.84 -18.18
N ALA A 275 16.69 -7.10 -19.17
CA ALA A 275 15.92 -8.33 -19.29
C ALA A 275 16.79 -9.58 -19.25
N SER A 276 17.98 -9.55 -19.86
CA SER A 276 18.91 -10.67 -19.80
C SER A 276 19.35 -11.00 -18.37
N GLN A 277 19.48 -9.99 -17.50
CA GLN A 277 19.84 -10.14 -16.10
C GLN A 277 18.64 -10.57 -15.27
N VAL A 278 17.46 -9.97 -15.49
CA VAL A 278 16.21 -10.37 -14.83
C VAL A 278 15.89 -11.83 -15.12
N LEU A 279 15.79 -12.21 -16.40
CA LEU A 279 15.39 -13.56 -16.84
C LEU A 279 16.43 -14.66 -16.53
N SER A 280 17.65 -14.29 -16.13
CA SER A 280 18.70 -15.23 -15.71
C SER A 280 18.93 -15.26 -14.20
N SER A 281 18.27 -14.37 -13.46
CA SER A 281 18.30 -14.36 -12.01
C SER A 281 17.32 -15.39 -11.46
N ASP A 282 17.68 -16.04 -10.36
CA ASP A 282 16.72 -16.88 -9.62
C ASP A 282 15.86 -16.00 -8.69
N MET A 283 16.45 -14.93 -8.15
CA MET A 283 15.79 -14.02 -7.20
C MET A 283 16.28 -12.59 -7.35
N ILE A 284 15.39 -11.61 -7.15
CA ILE A 284 15.65 -10.17 -7.18
C ILE A 284 15.27 -9.55 -5.83
N THR A 285 16.14 -8.70 -5.28
CA THR A 285 15.86 -8.01 -4.00
C THR A 285 15.20 -6.66 -4.26
N THR A 286 14.05 -6.43 -3.65
CA THR A 286 13.27 -5.20 -3.81
C THR A 286 13.63 -4.16 -2.74
N LEU A 287 13.24 -2.90 -2.94
CA LEU A 287 13.52 -1.81 -1.99
C LEU A 287 12.82 -2.00 -0.64
N GLN A 288 11.72 -2.77 -0.60
CA GLN A 288 11.07 -3.19 0.65
C GLN A 288 11.83 -4.32 1.38
N SER A 289 13.01 -4.72 0.91
CA SER A 289 13.74 -5.93 1.37
C SER A 289 12.99 -7.24 1.13
N GLY A 290 12.01 -7.23 0.22
CA GLY A 290 11.33 -8.42 -0.26
C GLY A 290 12.13 -9.14 -1.33
N ILE A 291 11.79 -10.41 -1.59
CA ILE A 291 12.47 -11.26 -2.55
C ILE A 291 11.46 -11.66 -3.62
N LEU A 292 11.67 -11.19 -4.85
CA LEU A 292 10.93 -11.64 -6.02
C LEU A 292 11.61 -12.89 -6.60
N SER A 293 10.86 -13.99 -6.69
CA SER A 293 11.29 -15.18 -7.43
C SER A 293 11.12 -14.94 -8.92
N VAL A 294 12.03 -15.47 -9.75
CA VAL A 294 11.91 -15.37 -11.21
C VAL A 294 11.96 -16.76 -11.83
N ASP A 295 10.95 -17.13 -12.62
CA ASP A 295 10.93 -18.34 -13.43
C ASP A 295 10.64 -18.00 -14.90
N GLY A 296 11.72 -17.85 -15.67
CA GLY A 296 11.61 -17.37 -17.04
C GLY A 296 11.09 -15.94 -17.08
N ALA A 297 9.93 -15.73 -17.71
CA ALA A 297 9.27 -14.41 -17.78
C ALA A 297 8.26 -14.16 -16.66
N SER A 298 8.05 -15.14 -15.77
CA SER A 298 7.11 -15.04 -14.66
C SER A 298 7.83 -14.60 -13.39
N LEU A 299 7.20 -13.70 -12.63
CA LEU A 299 7.63 -13.20 -11.34
C LEU A 299 6.73 -13.81 -10.27
N GLY A 300 7.33 -14.43 -9.26
CA GLY A 300 6.58 -15.03 -8.16
C GLY A 300 5.95 -13.97 -7.28
N ASP A 301 4.62 -14.02 -7.14
CA ASP A 301 3.90 -13.25 -6.14
C ASP A 301 4.09 -13.90 -4.75
N ALA A 302 4.06 -13.10 -3.69
CA ALA A 302 4.12 -13.62 -2.33
C ALA A 302 2.75 -14.11 -1.83
N ASP A 303 1.67 -13.64 -2.45
CA ASP A 303 0.30 -14.03 -2.20
C ASP A 303 -0.07 -15.27 -3.04
N PRO A 304 -0.40 -16.42 -2.42
CA PRO A 304 -0.61 -17.67 -3.14
C PRO A 304 -1.91 -17.72 -3.97
N ASP A 305 -2.85 -16.81 -3.74
CA ASP A 305 -4.14 -16.78 -4.43
C ASP A 305 -4.10 -15.92 -5.69
N LEU A 306 -3.08 -15.07 -5.81
CA LEU A 306 -2.82 -14.30 -7.01
C LEU A 306 -2.01 -15.11 -8.02
N GLN A 307 -2.31 -14.89 -9.31
CA GLN A 307 -1.49 -15.47 -10.36
C GLN A 307 -0.18 -14.71 -10.48
N ASP A 308 0.93 -15.45 -10.47
CA ASP A 308 2.28 -14.94 -10.74
C ASP A 308 2.30 -14.06 -12.01
N PRO A 309 2.63 -12.76 -11.90
CA PRO A 309 2.69 -11.86 -13.04
C PRO A 309 3.74 -12.27 -14.07
N ASN A 310 3.49 -12.00 -15.35
CA ASN A 310 4.43 -12.17 -16.45
C ASN A 310 4.93 -10.82 -16.96
N ILE A 311 6.21 -10.79 -17.37
CA ILE A 311 6.80 -9.65 -18.05
C ILE A 311 6.35 -9.64 -19.52
N ILE A 312 5.62 -8.59 -19.90
CA ILE A 312 5.02 -8.42 -21.23
C ILE A 312 5.77 -7.43 -22.12
N ALA A 313 6.53 -6.51 -21.53
CA ALA A 313 7.48 -5.66 -22.25
C ALA A 313 8.74 -5.44 -21.41
N THR A 314 9.89 -5.35 -22.05
CA THR A 314 11.19 -5.31 -21.37
C THR A 314 12.04 -4.12 -21.80
N ASP A 315 12.98 -3.75 -20.95
CA ASP A 315 14.09 -2.83 -21.26
C ASP A 315 13.64 -1.42 -21.69
N ILE A 316 12.52 -0.91 -21.15
CA ILE A 316 12.14 0.48 -21.36
C ILE A 316 13.12 1.35 -20.56
N GLN A 317 14.04 2.01 -21.25
CA GLN A 317 15.11 2.75 -20.59
C GLN A 317 14.60 4.05 -19.99
N ALA A 318 15.13 4.35 -18.82
CA ALA A 318 15.02 5.63 -18.17
C ALA A 318 16.41 6.19 -17.84
N ASN A 319 16.54 7.51 -17.72
CA ASN A 319 17.80 8.13 -17.27
C ASN A 319 18.20 7.78 -15.83
N ASN A 320 17.32 7.09 -15.09
CA ASN A 320 17.53 6.67 -13.72
C ASN A 320 17.18 5.19 -13.46
N GLY A 321 17.22 4.37 -14.52
CA GLY A 321 16.99 2.94 -14.41
C GLY A 321 16.33 2.30 -15.63
N VAL A 322 15.61 1.20 -15.40
CA VAL A 322 14.89 0.45 -16.43
C VAL A 322 13.48 0.11 -15.95
N VAL A 323 12.52 0.14 -16.86
CA VAL A 323 11.14 -0.30 -16.61
C VAL A 323 10.86 -1.58 -17.42
N HIS A 324 10.33 -2.59 -16.73
CA HIS A 324 9.74 -3.79 -17.33
C HIS A 324 8.25 -3.79 -17.05
N VAL A 325 7.42 -4.00 -18.06
CA VAL A 325 5.96 -4.00 -17.91
C VAL A 325 5.49 -5.40 -17.54
N ILE A 326 4.61 -5.50 -16.55
CA ILE A 326 4.04 -6.76 -16.06
C ILE A 326 2.51 -6.76 -16.18
N ASP A 327 1.91 -7.94 -16.31
CA ASP A 327 0.45 -8.14 -16.48
C ASP A 327 -0.30 -8.48 -15.18
N GLY A 328 0.35 -8.35 -14.01
CA GLY A 328 -0.25 -8.55 -12.69
C GLY A 328 0.41 -7.65 -11.66
N VAL A 329 -0.28 -7.38 -10.55
CA VAL A 329 0.23 -6.55 -9.45
C VAL A 329 0.92 -7.47 -8.43
N LEU A 330 2.17 -7.15 -8.08
CA LEU A 330 2.96 -7.90 -7.11
C LEU A 330 2.61 -7.50 -5.68
N ILE A 331 2.20 -8.46 -4.86
CA ILE A 331 1.85 -8.22 -3.45
C ILE A 331 2.99 -8.72 -2.53
N PRO A 332 3.43 -7.93 -1.52
CA PRO A 332 4.67 -8.19 -0.78
C PRO A 332 4.60 -9.25 0.33
N ALA A 333 3.39 -9.68 0.67
CA ALA A 333 3.12 -10.71 1.64
C ALA A 333 1.80 -11.38 1.27
N ASP A 334 1.57 -12.56 1.81
CA ASP A 334 0.24 -13.13 1.93
C ASP A 334 -0.61 -12.19 2.81
N LEU A 335 -1.17 -11.16 2.18
CA LEU A 335 -2.00 -10.15 2.84
C LEU A 335 -3.37 -10.74 3.16
N LEU A 336 -3.78 -11.78 2.43
CA LEU A 336 -5.00 -12.55 2.60
C LEU A 336 -4.88 -13.69 3.64
N GLY A 337 -3.67 -14.13 3.98
CA GLY A 337 -3.42 -15.09 5.07
C GLY A 337 -3.86 -16.53 4.75
N SER A 338 -3.92 -16.91 3.48
CA SER A 338 -4.53 -18.14 2.98
C SER A 338 -3.55 -19.32 2.84
N ASP A 339 -4.04 -20.54 3.12
CA ASP A 339 -3.27 -21.78 3.00
C ASP A 339 -3.38 -22.49 1.64
N GLY A 340 -3.99 -21.80 0.65
CA GLY A 340 -4.15 -22.27 -0.73
C GLY A 340 -5.31 -23.24 -0.93
N SER A 341 -6.43 -23.02 -0.23
CA SER A 341 -7.62 -23.87 -0.19
C SER A 341 -8.91 -23.06 -0.44
N ASN A 342 -9.51 -23.22 -1.64
CA ASN A 342 -10.92 -22.95 -2.01
C ASN A 342 -11.89 -22.68 -0.81
N ASP A 343 -12.62 -21.57 -0.65
CA ASP A 343 -13.15 -20.58 -1.61
C ASP A 343 -13.71 -19.36 -0.82
N VAL A 344 -13.10 -18.17 -0.92
CA VAL A 344 -13.61 -16.79 -0.71
C VAL A 344 -12.71 -15.93 0.21
N ASP A 345 -11.53 -15.55 -0.28
CA ASP A 345 -10.57 -14.72 0.48
C ASP A 345 -10.96 -13.23 0.52
N LEU A 346 -11.74 -12.76 -0.46
CA LEU A 346 -12.25 -11.39 -0.52
C LEU A 346 -13.61 -11.26 -1.23
N VAL A 347 -14.58 -10.58 -0.60
CA VAL A 347 -15.84 -10.19 -1.26
C VAL A 347 -16.13 -8.71 -1.12
N PHE A 348 -16.45 -8.08 -2.25
CA PHE A 348 -17.08 -6.76 -2.29
C PHE A 348 -18.52 -6.84 -2.81
N GLY A 349 -19.48 -6.52 -1.94
CA GLY A 349 -20.90 -6.38 -2.23
C GLY A 349 -21.27 -4.98 -2.72
N GLY A 350 -22.48 -4.88 -3.28
CA GLY A 350 -23.06 -3.65 -3.82
C GLY A 350 -24.12 -3.06 -2.89
N ASP A 351 -25.15 -2.42 -3.45
CA ASP A 351 -26.28 -1.88 -2.66
C ASP A 351 -27.43 -2.89 -2.47
N GLU A 352 -27.18 -4.19 -2.73
CA GLU A 352 -28.21 -5.23 -2.68
C GLU A 352 -28.05 -6.10 -1.43
N ASP A 353 -29.16 -6.58 -0.87
CA ASP A 353 -29.14 -7.56 0.23
C ASP A 353 -28.28 -8.79 -0.15
N ASN A 354 -27.19 -9.02 0.58
CA ASN A 354 -26.25 -10.10 0.36
C ASN A 354 -26.26 -11.11 1.51
N ALA A 355 -26.02 -12.39 1.20
CA ALA A 355 -25.90 -13.43 2.21
C ALA A 355 -24.66 -14.27 1.90
N LEU A 356 -23.65 -14.16 2.76
CA LEU A 356 -22.33 -14.71 2.56
C LEU A 356 -21.89 -15.58 3.75
N ASN A 357 -21.14 -16.63 3.45
CA ASN A 357 -20.47 -17.50 4.41
C ASN A 357 -19.03 -17.66 3.95
N LEU A 358 -18.06 -17.22 4.76
CA LEU A 358 -16.66 -17.16 4.34
C LEU A 358 -15.97 -18.52 4.50
N GLY A 359 -15.99 -19.14 5.68
CA GLY A 359 -15.60 -20.55 5.79
C GLY A 359 -14.86 -20.93 7.05
N GLU A 360 -13.66 -21.48 6.88
CA GLU A 360 -12.77 -21.87 7.99
C GLU A 360 -11.41 -21.11 7.94
N ASP A 361 -11.29 -20.14 7.02
CA ASP A 361 -10.05 -19.43 6.70
C ASP A 361 -10.13 -17.97 7.14
N ASN A 362 -9.01 -17.24 7.14
CA ASN A 362 -9.07 -15.80 7.47
C ASN A 362 -9.57 -15.03 6.25
N ASP A 363 -10.76 -14.48 6.34
CA ASP A 363 -11.45 -13.93 5.18
C ASP A 363 -11.72 -12.43 5.35
N LEU A 364 -11.70 -11.69 4.24
CA LEU A 364 -12.08 -10.28 4.20
C LEU A 364 -13.38 -10.09 3.41
N ALA A 365 -14.38 -9.47 4.00
CA ALA A 365 -15.65 -9.19 3.33
C ALA A 365 -16.12 -7.76 3.59
N ASP A 366 -16.53 -7.05 2.54
CA ASP A 366 -17.29 -5.81 2.65
C ASP A 366 -18.50 -5.91 1.72
N LEU A 367 -19.68 -6.16 2.29
CA LEU A 367 -20.91 -6.44 1.57
C LEU A 367 -21.62 -5.18 1.03
N GLY A 368 -21.03 -3.99 1.15
CA GLY A 368 -21.62 -2.76 0.64
C GLY A 368 -22.82 -2.32 1.47
N ASN A 369 -23.91 -1.87 0.85
CA ASN A 369 -25.15 -1.50 1.55
C ASN A 369 -26.22 -2.59 1.35
N GLY A 370 -27.37 -2.43 1.98
CA GLY A 370 -28.48 -3.40 1.94
C GLY A 370 -28.53 -4.21 3.22
N ASN A 371 -29.57 -5.05 3.37
CA ASN A 371 -29.71 -5.88 4.57
C ASN A 371 -28.95 -7.18 4.36
N ASN A 372 -27.75 -7.22 4.92
CA ASN A 372 -26.73 -8.21 4.66
C ASN A 372 -26.70 -9.27 5.77
N THR A 373 -26.25 -10.47 5.42
CA THR A 373 -25.98 -11.55 6.36
C THR A 373 -24.58 -12.08 6.09
N LEU A 374 -23.69 -11.88 7.04
CA LEU A 374 -22.32 -12.38 7.03
C LEU A 374 -22.15 -13.45 8.10
N LEU A 375 -21.71 -14.64 7.68
CA LEU A 375 -21.16 -15.67 8.54
C LEU A 375 -19.66 -15.75 8.22
N ALA A 376 -18.81 -15.29 9.13
CA ALA A 376 -17.37 -15.24 8.91
C ALA A 376 -16.81 -16.67 8.97
N GLY A 377 -16.91 -17.33 10.13
CA GLY A 377 -16.64 -18.75 10.25
C GLY A 377 -15.47 -19.03 11.18
N ALA A 378 -14.66 -20.05 10.89
CA ALA A 378 -13.38 -20.14 11.60
C ALA A 378 -12.37 -19.24 10.89
N GLY A 379 -11.43 -18.66 11.61
CA GLY A 379 -10.47 -17.71 11.04
C GLY A 379 -10.48 -16.39 11.81
N ASN A 380 -9.50 -15.55 11.57
CA ASN A 380 -9.50 -14.17 12.05
C ASN A 380 -10.02 -13.30 10.90
N ASP A 381 -11.32 -13.05 10.90
CA ASP A 381 -12.00 -12.47 9.75
C ASP A 381 -12.14 -10.97 9.87
N VAL A 382 -12.32 -10.30 8.74
CA VAL A 382 -12.69 -8.88 8.70
C VAL A 382 -13.99 -8.74 7.92
N GLY A 383 -15.09 -8.45 8.63
CA GLY A 383 -16.42 -8.32 8.06
C GLY A 383 -16.96 -6.90 8.09
N VAL A 384 -17.43 -6.38 6.96
CA VAL A 384 -18.10 -5.08 6.82
C VAL A 384 -19.42 -5.25 6.08
N THR A 385 -20.51 -4.63 6.56
CA THR A 385 -21.85 -4.78 5.92
C THR A 385 -22.58 -3.49 5.57
N GLY A 386 -22.00 -2.33 5.90
CA GLY A 386 -22.42 -0.99 5.49
C GLY A 386 -23.82 -0.56 5.96
N ASP A 387 -24.55 0.19 5.15
CA ASP A 387 -25.88 0.68 5.55
C ASP A 387 -26.94 -0.42 5.39
N GLY A 388 -27.78 -0.68 6.39
CA GLY A 388 -28.87 -1.66 6.30
C GLY A 388 -29.19 -2.31 7.65
N ASP A 389 -30.21 -3.17 7.71
CA ASP A 389 -30.43 -4.00 8.91
C ASP A 389 -29.66 -5.33 8.74
N ASP A 390 -28.48 -5.44 9.35
CA ASP A 390 -27.52 -6.51 9.08
C ASP A 390 -27.44 -7.59 10.15
N LEU A 391 -26.91 -8.76 9.75
CA LEU A 391 -26.55 -9.86 10.65
C LEU A 391 -25.10 -10.27 10.42
N LEU A 392 -24.21 -10.02 11.38
CA LEU A 392 -22.80 -10.43 11.35
C LEU A 392 -22.55 -11.48 12.43
N LEU A 393 -21.91 -12.59 12.06
CA LEU A 393 -21.56 -13.69 12.96
C LEU A 393 -20.10 -14.08 12.72
N GLY A 394 -19.20 -13.70 13.62
CA GLY A 394 -17.76 -14.01 13.57
C GLY A 394 -17.49 -15.50 13.68
N ARG A 395 -17.86 -16.10 14.82
CA ARG A 395 -17.71 -17.53 15.19
C ARG A 395 -16.37 -17.85 15.86
N GLU A 396 -15.43 -18.52 15.19
CA GLU A 396 -14.20 -18.99 15.84
C GLU A 396 -13.02 -18.15 15.37
N GLY A 397 -12.31 -17.47 16.26
CA GLY A 397 -11.11 -16.70 15.93
C GLY A 397 -11.28 -15.21 16.24
N MET A 398 -10.19 -14.46 16.14
CA MET A 398 -10.18 -13.04 16.50
C MET A 398 -10.69 -12.20 15.33
N ASP A 399 -11.97 -11.85 15.35
CA ASP A 399 -12.65 -11.19 14.25
C ASP A 399 -12.66 -9.66 14.39
N THR A 400 -12.72 -8.96 13.26
CA THR A 400 -13.00 -7.53 13.18
C THR A 400 -14.30 -7.30 12.42
N LEU A 401 -15.36 -6.96 13.12
CA LEU A 401 -16.72 -6.83 12.57
C LEU A 401 -17.16 -5.37 12.57
N ARG A 402 -17.72 -4.90 11.43
CA ARG A 402 -18.25 -3.55 11.25
C ARG A 402 -19.61 -3.59 10.58
N SER A 403 -20.68 -3.30 11.29
CA SER A 403 -22.01 -3.34 10.68
C SER A 403 -22.29 -2.10 9.85
N GLY A 404 -22.21 -0.90 10.41
CA GLY A 404 -22.48 0.35 9.68
C GLY A 404 -23.68 1.07 10.29
N ASP A 405 -24.51 1.73 9.47
CA ASP A 405 -25.75 2.37 9.94
C ASP A 405 -26.94 1.43 9.76
N GLY A 406 -27.78 1.24 10.78
CA GLY A 406 -28.74 0.15 10.69
C GLY A 406 -29.55 -0.17 11.94
N SER A 407 -30.09 -1.37 11.95
CA SER A 407 -30.55 -2.04 13.16
C SER A 407 -29.99 -3.45 13.14
N ASP A 408 -28.76 -3.54 13.60
CA ASP A 408 -27.89 -4.67 13.32
C ASP A 408 -27.91 -5.70 14.45
N THR A 409 -27.57 -6.92 14.09
CA THR A 409 -27.29 -7.99 15.06
C THR A 409 -25.89 -8.52 14.81
N ILE A 410 -25.01 -8.34 15.78
CA ILE A 410 -23.61 -8.74 15.69
C ILE A 410 -23.33 -9.77 16.77
N ALA A 411 -22.65 -10.85 16.41
CA ALA A 411 -22.03 -11.76 17.36
C ALA A 411 -20.55 -11.95 16.99
N GLY A 412 -19.63 -11.63 17.90
CA GLY A 412 -18.19 -11.88 17.74
C GLY A 412 -17.93 -13.37 17.73
N GLY A 413 -17.89 -14.01 18.91
CA GLY A 413 -17.84 -15.47 18.99
C GLY A 413 -16.85 -15.97 20.03
N ASP A 414 -15.87 -16.74 19.60
CA ASP A 414 -14.79 -17.27 20.42
C ASP A 414 -13.49 -16.50 20.10
N GLU A 415 -12.69 -16.20 21.11
CA GLU A 415 -11.45 -15.37 21.06
C GLU A 415 -11.69 -13.86 21.15
N ASP A 416 -10.62 -13.07 21.15
CA ASP A 416 -10.67 -11.63 21.43
C ASP A 416 -11.11 -10.86 20.17
N ASP A 417 -12.34 -10.36 20.14
CA ASP A 417 -12.96 -9.72 18.97
C ASP A 417 -12.92 -8.19 19.00
N MET A 418 -13.00 -7.57 17.81
CA MET A 418 -13.11 -6.11 17.63
C MET A 418 -14.38 -5.75 16.86
N ILE A 419 -15.38 -5.22 17.56
CA ILE A 419 -16.71 -4.93 17.01
C ILE A 419 -16.96 -3.42 16.96
N TYR A 420 -17.40 -2.94 15.81
CA TYR A 420 -17.89 -1.58 15.61
C TYR A 420 -19.30 -1.61 15.03
N ALA A 421 -20.23 -0.98 15.72
CA ALA A 421 -21.59 -0.74 15.22
C ALA A 421 -21.82 0.78 15.12
N GLY A 422 -22.81 1.20 14.34
CA GLY A 422 -23.24 2.60 14.21
C GLY A 422 -22.18 3.62 13.77
N ALA A 423 -22.15 3.98 12.49
CA ALA A 423 -21.16 4.92 11.96
C ALA A 423 -21.59 6.40 12.06
N THR A 424 -22.89 6.69 12.01
CA THR A 424 -23.42 8.06 11.94
C THR A 424 -24.70 8.29 12.76
N ASP A 425 -25.13 9.56 12.89
CA ASP A 425 -26.40 9.93 13.54
C ASP A 425 -27.66 9.35 12.85
N ALA A 426 -27.52 8.68 11.70
CA ALA A 426 -28.63 8.01 11.00
C ALA A 426 -28.92 6.61 11.55
N ASP A 427 -27.99 6.06 12.33
CA ASP A 427 -28.07 4.76 12.94
C ASP A 427 -29.18 4.67 14.01
N VAL A 428 -29.61 3.44 14.34
CA VAL A 428 -30.81 3.20 15.14
C VAL A 428 -30.56 2.40 16.41
N ARG A 429 -30.56 1.07 16.36
CA ARG A 429 -30.42 0.24 17.55
C ARG A 429 -29.81 -1.06 17.13
N ASP A 430 -28.69 -1.36 17.76
CA ASP A 430 -27.98 -2.60 17.55
C ASP A 430 -28.12 -3.56 18.72
N VAL A 431 -27.94 -4.84 18.41
CA VAL A 431 -27.85 -5.93 19.39
C VAL A 431 -26.53 -6.65 19.18
N ILE A 432 -25.63 -6.49 20.15
CA ILE A 432 -24.26 -6.99 20.07
C ILE A 432 -24.04 -8.04 21.17
N TYR A 433 -23.51 -9.19 20.76
CA TYR A 433 -23.00 -10.23 21.65
C TYR A 433 -21.51 -10.37 21.36
N ALA A 434 -20.63 -9.92 22.27
CA ALA A 434 -19.21 -9.92 22.01
C ALA A 434 -18.67 -11.36 21.98
N GLY A 435 -18.93 -12.14 23.02
CA GLY A 435 -18.73 -13.59 22.99
C GLY A 435 -17.84 -14.07 24.13
N SER A 436 -16.87 -14.92 23.82
CA SER A 436 -15.87 -15.33 24.79
C SER A 436 -14.51 -14.86 24.35
N GLY A 437 -13.79 -14.14 25.20
CA GLY A 437 -12.63 -13.37 24.77
C GLY A 437 -12.52 -12.11 25.60
N ASN A 438 -11.47 -11.34 25.41
CA ASN A 438 -11.38 -9.98 25.94
C ASN A 438 -11.73 -9.03 24.81
N ASP A 439 -13.02 -8.74 24.66
CA ASP A 439 -13.53 -8.13 23.45
C ASP A 439 -13.48 -6.60 23.53
N PHE A 440 -13.39 -5.96 22.37
CA PHE A 440 -13.58 -4.53 22.21
C PHE A 440 -14.86 -4.28 21.43
N VAL A 441 -15.79 -3.52 22.02
CA VAL A 441 -17.04 -3.11 21.38
C VAL A 441 -17.19 -1.60 21.43
N ASP A 442 -17.37 -0.98 20.26
CA ASP A 442 -17.88 0.38 20.11
C ASP A 442 -19.24 0.30 19.41
N ALA A 443 -20.33 0.52 20.15
CA ALA A 443 -21.69 0.38 19.63
C ALA A 443 -22.16 1.59 18.82
N GLY A 444 -21.39 2.68 18.80
CA GLY A 444 -21.67 3.79 17.89
C GLY A 444 -22.81 4.69 18.32
N ALA A 445 -23.81 4.87 17.46
CA ALA A 445 -24.84 5.89 17.62
C ALA A 445 -26.24 5.28 17.53
N GLY A 446 -26.80 4.81 18.63
CA GLY A 446 -28.11 4.18 18.58
C GLY A 446 -28.86 4.28 19.90
N ASN A 447 -29.49 3.18 20.29
CA ASN A 447 -29.95 2.94 21.65
C ASN A 447 -29.72 1.46 21.89
N ASP A 448 -28.46 1.14 22.11
CA ASP A 448 -27.90 -0.15 21.76
C ASP A 448 -27.98 -1.12 22.92
N LEU A 449 -27.88 -2.40 22.61
CA LEU A 449 -27.89 -3.48 23.58
C LEU A 449 -26.63 -4.31 23.40
N VAL A 450 -25.70 -4.16 24.33
CA VAL A 450 -24.37 -4.80 24.26
C VAL A 450 -24.22 -5.79 25.41
N TYR A 451 -23.81 -7.02 25.06
CA TYR A 451 -23.41 -8.05 26.01
C TYR A 451 -21.93 -8.38 25.79
N GLY A 452 -21.08 -8.17 26.79
CA GLY A 452 -19.66 -8.58 26.78
C GLY A 452 -19.50 -10.10 26.86
N GLU A 453 -20.32 -10.75 27.69
CA GLU A 453 -20.32 -12.20 27.88
C GLU A 453 -19.13 -12.71 28.71
N ALA A 454 -18.10 -13.31 28.14
CA ALA A 454 -17.08 -14.00 28.94
C ALA A 454 -15.66 -13.54 28.64
N GLY A 455 -15.08 -12.76 29.54
CA GLY A 455 -13.68 -12.36 29.58
C GLY A 455 -13.58 -10.89 29.98
N HIS A 456 -12.43 -10.24 29.74
CA HIS A 456 -12.20 -8.87 30.22
C HIS A 456 -12.53 -7.86 29.13
N ASP A 457 -13.79 -7.44 29.06
CA ASP A 457 -14.30 -6.72 27.90
C ASP A 457 -14.16 -5.21 28.02
N THR A 458 -14.09 -4.52 26.89
CA THR A 458 -14.17 -3.07 26.79
C THR A 458 -15.38 -2.69 25.96
N LEU A 459 -16.42 -2.18 26.61
CA LEU A 459 -17.71 -1.85 26.01
C LEU A 459 -17.95 -0.34 26.04
N ASN A 460 -18.18 0.26 24.88
CA ASN A 460 -18.60 1.65 24.72
C ASN A 460 -19.99 1.71 24.06
N GLY A 461 -20.98 2.28 24.75
CA GLY A 461 -22.33 2.48 24.22
C GLY A 461 -22.40 3.59 23.17
N GLY A 462 -21.64 4.67 23.39
CA GLY A 462 -21.52 5.74 22.41
C GLY A 462 -22.62 6.79 22.56
N ALA A 463 -23.36 7.08 21.50
CA ALA A 463 -24.39 8.11 21.49
C ALA A 463 -25.78 7.48 21.53
N GLY A 464 -26.54 7.65 22.62
CA GLY A 464 -27.82 6.97 22.73
C GLY A 464 -28.23 6.67 24.16
N SER A 465 -29.43 6.11 24.35
CA SER A 465 -29.78 5.52 25.65
C SER A 465 -29.50 4.03 25.59
N ASP A 466 -28.32 3.65 26.01
CA ASP A 466 -27.73 2.34 25.77
C ASP A 466 -27.89 1.41 26.97
N GLN A 467 -27.81 0.11 26.71
CA GLN A 467 -27.78 -0.91 27.73
C GLN A 467 -26.54 -1.79 27.55
N LEU A 468 -25.62 -1.72 28.51
CA LEU A 468 -24.37 -2.47 28.52
C LEU A 468 -24.38 -3.52 29.63
N VAL A 469 -23.99 -4.76 29.30
CA VAL A 469 -23.92 -5.88 30.25
C VAL A 469 -22.57 -6.60 30.08
N GLY A 470 -21.63 -6.37 30.99
CA GLY A 470 -20.29 -6.98 30.94
C GLY A 470 -20.33 -8.50 31.11
N GLN A 471 -21.04 -8.95 32.15
CA GLN A 471 -21.17 -10.35 32.57
C GLN A 471 -19.94 -10.90 33.31
N ALA A 472 -19.09 -11.73 32.71
CA ALA A 472 -18.06 -12.43 33.48
C ALA A 472 -16.66 -11.94 33.15
N GLY A 473 -16.02 -11.26 34.08
CA GLY A 473 -14.66 -10.76 33.94
C GLY A 473 -14.51 -9.41 34.60
N ASN A 474 -13.38 -8.76 34.33
CA ASN A 474 -13.11 -7.42 34.86
C ASN A 474 -13.22 -6.46 33.69
N ASP A 475 -14.36 -5.81 33.59
CA ASP A 475 -14.79 -5.15 32.37
C ASP A 475 -14.58 -3.64 32.46
N PHE A 476 -14.47 -3.00 31.31
CA PHE A 476 -14.50 -1.54 31.17
C PHE A 476 -15.76 -1.15 30.42
N LEU A 477 -16.69 -0.50 31.12
CA LEU A 477 -17.98 -0.11 30.56
C LEU A 477 -18.13 1.42 30.57
N SER A 478 -18.42 1.98 29.39
CA SER A 478 -18.70 3.41 29.20
C SER A 478 -20.04 3.59 28.49
N GLY A 479 -21.01 4.22 29.16
CA GLY A 479 -22.35 4.46 28.60
C GLY A 479 -22.29 5.42 27.43
N GLY A 480 -21.83 6.64 27.69
CA GLY A 480 -21.56 7.62 26.64
C GLY A 480 -22.44 8.86 26.77
N ALA A 481 -23.34 9.10 25.82
CA ALA A 481 -24.19 10.28 25.83
C ALA A 481 -25.67 9.93 25.91
N LEU A 482 -26.41 10.62 26.78
CA LEU A 482 -27.78 10.34 27.22
C LEU A 482 -27.82 9.30 28.34
N SER A 483 -29.01 8.79 28.65
CA SER A 483 -29.26 8.02 29.88
C SER A 483 -29.06 6.54 29.65
N ASP A 484 -28.04 5.97 30.27
CA ASP A 484 -27.62 4.59 30.03
C ASP A 484 -27.98 3.65 31.18
N ALA A 485 -28.01 2.34 30.89
CA ALA A 485 -28.15 1.27 31.86
C ALA A 485 -26.96 0.30 31.78
N ILE A 486 -26.07 0.35 32.76
CA ILE A 486 -24.81 -0.40 32.77
C ILE A 486 -24.82 -1.43 33.90
N PHE A 487 -24.51 -2.67 33.56
CA PHE A 487 -24.38 -3.80 34.48
C PHE A 487 -22.99 -4.42 34.29
N GLY A 488 -22.11 -4.31 35.28
CA GLY A 488 -20.75 -4.88 35.26
C GLY A 488 -20.81 -6.40 35.23
N GLY A 489 -21.28 -7.00 36.31
CA GLY A 489 -21.53 -8.44 36.35
C GLY A 489 -20.71 -9.12 37.43
N ALA A 490 -19.71 -9.90 37.08
CA ALA A 490 -18.90 -10.64 38.01
C ALA A 490 -17.42 -10.39 37.74
N GLY A 491 -16.74 -9.71 38.65
CA GLY A 491 -15.33 -9.36 38.60
C GLY A 491 -15.12 -7.94 39.13
N GLU A 492 -13.94 -7.36 38.89
CA GLU A 492 -13.62 -6.00 39.32
C GLU A 492 -13.84 -5.02 38.16
N ASP A 493 -15.02 -4.42 38.08
CA ASP A 493 -15.44 -3.65 36.91
C ASP A 493 -15.11 -2.16 37.02
N PHE A 494 -14.80 -1.55 35.89
CA PHE A 494 -14.75 -0.10 35.72
C PHE A 494 -16.02 0.35 35.02
N ILE A 495 -16.83 1.17 35.70
CA ILE A 495 -18.11 1.66 35.18
C ILE A 495 -18.11 3.17 35.10
N HIS A 496 -18.43 3.70 33.93
CA HIS A 496 -18.58 5.13 33.66
C HIS A 496 -19.87 5.40 32.88
N GLY A 497 -20.88 5.99 33.52
CA GLY A 497 -22.12 6.41 32.83
C GLY A 497 -21.86 7.49 31.77
N ALA A 498 -20.90 8.38 32.07
CA ALA A 498 -20.54 9.55 31.26
C ALA A 498 -21.60 10.66 31.30
N TRP A 499 -22.28 10.97 30.19
CA TRP A 499 -23.17 12.12 30.09
C TRP A 499 -24.64 11.73 30.15
N GLY A 500 -25.23 11.69 31.32
CA GLY A 500 -26.66 11.40 31.40
C GLY A 500 -27.14 11.28 32.80
N TYR A 501 -28.39 10.82 32.93
CA TYR A 501 -28.83 10.22 34.18
C TYR A 501 -28.69 8.72 34.01
N ASP A 502 -27.60 8.16 34.51
CA ASP A 502 -27.23 6.78 34.23
C ASP A 502 -27.62 5.87 35.38
N ARG A 503 -27.93 4.62 35.05
CA ARG A 503 -28.23 3.57 36.02
C ARG A 503 -27.11 2.55 35.98
N LEU A 504 -26.40 2.41 37.08
CA LEU A 504 -25.17 1.65 37.19
C LEU A 504 -25.34 0.52 38.20
N ASN A 505 -24.88 -0.67 37.85
CA ASN A 505 -24.84 -1.85 38.73
C ASN A 505 -23.48 -2.51 38.57
N GLY A 506 -22.74 -2.65 39.67
CA GLY A 506 -21.41 -3.26 39.67
C GLY A 506 -21.49 -4.78 39.56
N GLY A 507 -22.34 -5.39 40.39
CA GLY A 507 -22.48 -6.83 40.50
C GLY A 507 -21.56 -7.41 41.58
N ASP A 508 -21.03 -8.60 41.33
CA ASP A 508 -20.16 -9.31 42.26
C ASP A 508 -18.69 -8.86 42.07
N GLY A 509 -18.11 -8.14 43.02
CA GLY A 509 -16.66 -7.87 43.02
C GLY A 509 -16.33 -6.48 43.55
N ALA A 510 -15.10 -6.03 43.33
CA ALA A 510 -14.63 -4.74 43.85
C ALA A 510 -14.70 -3.68 42.74
N ASP A 511 -15.84 -3.01 42.63
CA ASP A 511 -16.17 -2.20 41.47
C ASP A 511 -15.77 -0.74 41.62
N ARG A 512 -15.46 -0.11 40.49
CA ARG A 512 -15.12 1.30 40.40
C ARG A 512 -16.18 2.03 39.59
N PHE A 513 -16.90 2.92 40.26
CA PHE A 513 -17.83 3.85 39.62
C PHE A 513 -17.14 5.20 39.39
N TYR A 514 -16.93 5.56 38.14
CA TYR A 514 -16.21 6.77 37.74
C TYR A 514 -17.15 7.90 37.32
N HIS A 515 -16.85 9.12 37.75
CA HIS A 515 -17.59 10.32 37.36
C HIS A 515 -16.64 11.53 37.23
N THR A 516 -16.84 12.37 36.21
CA THR A 516 -15.93 13.50 35.91
C THR A 516 -16.06 14.68 36.88
N ALA A 517 -17.19 14.75 37.59
CA ALA A 517 -17.58 15.83 38.50
C ALA A 517 -17.69 17.21 37.80
N HIS A 518 -17.97 17.22 36.49
CA HIS A 518 -18.29 18.43 35.77
C HIS A 518 -19.71 18.92 36.12
N ALA A 519 -19.93 20.23 36.22
CA ALA A 519 -21.20 20.79 36.70
C ALA A 519 -22.41 20.52 35.76
N ASP A 520 -22.13 20.15 34.51
CA ASP A 520 -23.12 19.84 33.48
C ASP A 520 -23.35 18.32 33.33
N HIS A 521 -22.61 17.46 34.05
CA HIS A 521 -22.95 16.04 34.16
C HIS A 521 -24.17 15.88 35.07
N ALA A 522 -25.08 14.98 34.70
CA ALA A 522 -26.24 14.66 35.50
C ALA A 522 -25.88 13.63 36.60
N THR A 523 -26.85 13.28 37.44
CA THR A 523 -26.64 12.39 38.58
C THR A 523 -26.77 10.94 38.15
N ASP A 524 -25.79 10.11 38.52
CA ASP A 524 -25.78 8.67 38.25
C ASP A 524 -26.30 7.87 39.45
N TRP A 525 -26.99 6.78 39.18
CA TRP A 525 -27.69 5.96 40.16
C TRP A 525 -27.04 4.58 40.28
N ILE A 526 -26.35 4.34 41.39
CA ILE A 526 -25.68 3.07 41.65
C ILE A 526 -26.60 2.18 42.47
N GLN A 527 -26.87 0.97 41.97
CA GLN A 527 -27.94 0.11 42.49
C GLN A 527 -27.54 -0.84 43.60
N ASP A 528 -26.25 -1.15 43.72
CA ASP A 528 -25.72 -2.25 44.53
C ASP A 528 -24.36 -1.94 45.14
N PHE A 529 -24.08 -0.65 45.41
CA PHE A 529 -22.80 -0.25 46.00
C PHE A 529 -22.53 -1.00 47.31
N SER A 530 -21.38 -1.69 47.37
CA SER A 530 -21.02 -2.60 48.46
C SER A 530 -19.58 -2.41 48.92
N HIS A 531 -19.40 -1.74 50.06
CA HIS A 531 -18.07 -1.61 50.65
C HIS A 531 -17.47 -2.97 51.08
N ALA A 532 -18.32 -3.94 51.39
CA ALA A 532 -17.89 -5.27 51.81
C ALA A 532 -17.21 -6.04 50.67
N GLU A 533 -17.61 -5.78 49.43
CA GLU A 533 -17.05 -6.40 48.22
C GLU A 533 -15.85 -5.62 47.69
N GLY A 534 -15.79 -4.32 47.96
CA GLY A 534 -14.59 -3.50 47.75
C GLY A 534 -14.85 -2.22 46.95
N ASP A 535 -16.11 -1.89 46.71
CA ASP A 535 -16.52 -0.81 45.83
C ASP A 535 -16.02 0.56 46.28
N TYR A 536 -15.76 1.41 45.30
CA TYR A 536 -15.43 2.81 45.52
C TYR A 536 -15.85 3.71 44.37
N LEU A 537 -16.10 4.96 44.72
CA LEU A 537 -16.38 6.03 43.77
C LEU A 537 -15.06 6.68 43.36
N GLN A 538 -14.87 6.95 42.08
CA GLN A 538 -13.66 7.59 41.57
C GLN A 538 -13.98 8.90 40.85
N PHE A 539 -13.22 9.95 41.16
CA PHE A 539 -13.32 11.24 40.50
C PHE A 539 -11.95 11.74 40.01
N GLN A 540 -11.92 12.40 38.86
CA GLN A 540 -10.73 13.06 38.32
C GLN A 540 -10.50 14.45 38.93
N LEU A 541 -10.51 14.53 40.27
CA LEU A 541 -10.33 15.76 41.04
C LEU A 541 -8.95 15.81 41.71
N SER A 542 -8.37 17.01 41.84
CA SER A 542 -7.10 17.24 42.57
C SER A 542 -7.22 18.44 43.51
N GLY A 543 -6.48 18.37 44.62
CA GLY A 543 -6.57 19.29 45.75
C GLY A 543 -7.81 19.09 46.63
N VAL A 544 -8.46 17.93 46.55
CA VAL A 544 -9.77 17.68 47.18
C VAL A 544 -9.65 16.67 48.32
N THR A 545 -10.41 16.90 49.38
CA THR A 545 -10.47 16.10 50.61
C THR A 545 -11.91 15.65 50.90
N ALA A 546 -12.10 14.77 51.89
CA ALA A 546 -13.43 14.33 52.32
C ALA A 546 -14.36 15.49 52.72
N ASP A 547 -13.81 16.57 53.31
CA ASP A 547 -14.59 17.74 53.75
C ASP A 547 -15.21 18.54 52.60
N ASP A 548 -14.75 18.34 51.36
CA ASP A 548 -15.25 19.01 50.17
C ASP A 548 -16.51 18.33 49.60
N PHE A 549 -16.80 17.10 50.05
CA PHE A 549 -18.00 16.36 49.70
C PHE A 549 -19.07 16.48 50.81
N VAL A 550 -20.34 16.46 50.41
CA VAL A 550 -21.46 16.43 51.35
C VAL A 550 -22.27 15.17 51.10
N LEU A 551 -22.49 14.39 52.16
CA LEU A 551 -23.29 13.18 52.10
C LEU A 551 -24.71 13.46 52.62
N HIS A 552 -25.71 13.25 51.77
CA HIS A 552 -27.11 13.42 52.11
C HIS A 552 -27.81 12.06 52.20
N PHE A 553 -28.62 11.86 53.24
CA PHE A 553 -29.39 10.61 53.41
C PHE A 553 -30.91 10.81 53.31
N ASN A 554 -31.40 12.05 53.33
CA ASN A 554 -32.85 12.32 53.44
C ASN A 554 -33.46 12.94 52.16
N ASP A 555 -32.69 13.07 51.07
CA ASP A 555 -33.11 13.80 49.87
C ASP A 555 -33.74 12.86 48.82
N ALA A 556 -34.93 12.34 49.11
CA ALA A 556 -35.74 11.56 48.17
C ALA A 556 -36.47 12.43 47.12
N VAL A 557 -35.85 13.49 46.60
CA VAL A 557 -36.49 14.29 45.53
C VAL A 557 -36.23 13.62 44.19
N SER A 558 -36.90 12.48 43.98
CA SER A 558 -37.03 11.88 42.66
C SER A 558 -37.58 12.93 41.70
N MET A 559 -36.81 13.31 40.68
CA MET A 559 -37.47 13.68 39.44
C MET A 559 -38.28 12.46 38.99
N SER A 560 -39.52 12.69 38.60
CA SER A 560 -40.60 11.71 38.59
C SER A 560 -40.25 10.37 37.94
N GLY A 561 -40.31 9.28 38.71
CA GLY A 561 -40.76 7.98 38.19
C GLY A 561 -39.81 6.80 38.20
N GLN A 562 -38.57 6.92 38.69
CA GLN A 562 -37.70 5.77 38.90
C GLN A 562 -37.30 5.73 40.38
N THR A 563 -37.90 4.81 41.15
CA THR A 563 -37.33 4.35 42.41
C THR A 563 -36.56 3.08 42.05
N ALA A 564 -35.24 3.15 42.10
CA ALA A 564 -34.42 1.95 42.16
C ALA A 564 -34.29 1.59 43.64
N GLY A 565 -34.41 0.31 43.99
CA GLY A 565 -34.26 -0.17 45.36
C GLY A 565 -35.55 -0.33 46.17
N ASP A 566 -35.37 -0.71 47.42
CA ASP A 566 -36.44 -0.84 48.38
C ASP A 566 -36.73 0.55 48.97
N ASP A 567 -37.95 1.07 48.78
CA ASP A 567 -38.44 2.35 49.37
C ASP A 567 -38.26 2.43 50.92
N THR A 568 -37.91 1.30 51.57
CA THR A 568 -37.63 1.22 53.01
C THR A 568 -36.14 1.33 53.38
N VAL A 569 -35.23 1.30 52.41
CA VAL A 569 -33.79 1.53 52.59
C VAL A 569 -33.47 2.99 52.24
N GLN A 570 -32.68 3.62 53.10
CA GLN A 570 -32.31 5.01 52.94
C GLN A 570 -31.16 5.12 51.92
N GLU A 571 -31.37 5.94 50.89
CA GLU A 571 -30.36 6.23 49.87
C GLU A 571 -29.26 7.14 50.42
N ALA A 572 -28.08 7.12 49.80
CA ALA A 572 -27.01 8.07 50.09
C ALA A 572 -26.65 8.86 48.83
N PHE A 573 -26.65 10.19 48.92
CA PHE A 573 -26.34 11.08 47.82
C PHE A 573 -25.00 11.78 48.07
N VAL A 574 -24.07 11.63 47.13
CA VAL A 574 -22.73 12.22 47.19
C VAL A 574 -22.75 13.52 46.39
N ASP A 575 -22.72 14.64 47.12
CA ASP A 575 -22.67 15.99 46.56
C ASP A 575 -21.24 16.54 46.56
N TYR A 576 -20.87 17.18 45.46
CA TYR A 576 -19.68 18.02 45.35
C TYR A 576 -20.04 19.40 44.80
N ASN A 577 -19.69 20.46 45.52
CA ASN A 577 -19.96 21.87 45.13
C ASN A 577 -21.45 22.20 44.87
N GLY A 578 -22.40 21.52 45.52
CA GLY A 578 -23.84 21.72 45.36
C GLY A 578 -24.45 20.96 44.18
N HIS A 579 -23.73 19.97 43.66
CA HIS A 579 -24.15 19.07 42.58
C HIS A 579 -24.09 17.63 43.09
N ILE A 580 -25.21 16.92 43.03
CA ILE A 580 -25.26 15.50 43.36
C ILE A 580 -24.65 14.73 42.19
N LEU A 581 -23.54 14.04 42.44
CA LEU A 581 -22.83 13.25 41.44
C LEU A 581 -23.36 11.82 41.39
N PHE A 582 -23.51 11.20 42.57
CA PHE A 582 -24.03 9.84 42.69
C PHE A 582 -25.19 9.76 43.68
N ALA A 583 -26.18 8.94 43.33
CA ALA A 583 -27.22 8.44 44.20
C ALA A 583 -27.00 6.94 44.42
N LEU A 584 -26.69 6.54 45.66
CA LEU A 584 -26.49 5.14 46.04
C LEU A 584 -27.81 4.61 46.61
N VAL A 585 -28.44 3.70 45.88
CA VAL A 585 -29.80 3.19 46.11
C VAL A 585 -29.99 2.50 47.47
N ASP A 586 -28.91 1.99 48.06
CA ASP A 586 -28.88 1.38 49.40
C ASP A 586 -27.67 1.85 50.23
N GLY A 587 -27.11 3.02 49.88
CA GLY A 587 -25.86 3.52 50.47
C GLY A 587 -25.88 3.71 51.99
N ALA A 588 -27.03 3.97 52.63
CA ALA A 588 -27.09 4.07 54.10
C ALA A 588 -26.93 2.72 54.82
N GLY A 589 -27.02 1.60 54.08
CA GLY A 589 -26.73 0.26 54.60
C GLY A 589 -25.23 -0.03 54.74
N ASN A 590 -24.38 0.74 54.05
CA ASN A 590 -22.93 0.59 54.07
C ASN A 590 -22.30 1.26 55.30
N ASP A 591 -21.22 0.68 55.82
CA ASP A 591 -20.46 1.22 56.94
C ASP A 591 -19.36 2.21 56.51
N SER A 592 -19.05 2.27 55.22
CA SER A 592 -18.07 3.18 54.61
C SER A 592 -18.45 3.48 53.16
N ILE A 593 -18.13 4.69 52.70
CA ILE A 593 -18.26 5.09 51.29
C ILE A 593 -16.90 5.62 50.86
N MET A 594 -16.14 4.73 50.22
CA MET A 594 -14.79 5.03 49.77
C MET A 594 -14.81 5.88 48.50
N VAL A 595 -14.03 6.95 48.52
CA VAL A 595 -13.82 7.83 47.38
C VAL A 595 -12.34 7.89 47.02
N ARG A 596 -12.04 7.78 45.73
CA ARG A 596 -10.70 7.96 45.16
C ARG A 596 -10.63 9.22 44.31
N THR A 597 -9.65 10.06 44.61
CA THR A 597 -9.29 11.23 43.80
C THR A 597 -7.85 11.09 43.27
N MET A 598 -7.34 12.10 42.56
CA MET A 598 -5.92 12.12 42.17
C MET A 598 -4.97 12.15 43.38
N ASP A 599 -5.43 12.64 44.54
CA ASP A 599 -4.58 12.86 45.71
C ASP A 599 -4.57 11.67 46.68
N GLY A 600 -5.50 10.72 46.55
CA GLY A 600 -5.58 9.53 47.37
C GLY A 600 -6.99 8.97 47.53
N MET A 601 -7.15 8.10 48.51
CA MET A 601 -8.46 7.54 48.90
C MET A 601 -8.83 7.97 50.32
N PHE A 602 -10.11 8.24 50.54
CA PHE A 602 -10.68 8.55 51.85
C PHE A 602 -12.14 8.07 51.94
N ASP A 603 -12.63 7.95 53.16
CA ASP A 603 -13.99 7.51 53.47
C ASP A 603 -14.86 8.73 53.81
N LEU A 604 -16.02 8.87 53.17
CA LEU A 604 -16.97 9.95 53.43
C LEU A 604 -17.78 9.76 54.73
N MET A 605 -17.74 8.57 55.34
CA MET A 605 -18.47 8.22 56.56
C MET A 605 -17.63 8.34 57.84
N ALA A 606 -16.33 8.66 57.72
CA ALA A 606 -15.33 8.60 58.78
C ALA A 606 -15.39 9.70 59.86
#